data_AF-A0A969IG62-F1
#
_entry.id   AF-A0A969IG62-F1
#
_cell.length_a   1.000
_cell.length_b   1.000
_cell.length_c   1.000
_cell.angle_alpha   90.00
_cell.angle_beta   90.00
_cell.angle_gamma   90.00
#
_symmetry.space_group_name_H-M   'P 1'
#
loop_
_entity.id
_entity.type
_entity.pdbx_description
1 polymer ?
#
loop_
_entity_poly.entity_id
_entity_poly.type
_entity_poly.pdbx_seq_one_letter_code
_entity_poly.pdbx_strand_id
1 'polypeptide(L)'
;MAQDIELSSHFNISGAVRFDHFRFAHKNLLTGEPLFRNQARSIISPKINISFNPSAFVKIYFNNGIGFHSNDTRVILNNSAEDILPKVFSTDLGVILKPIKNLILKTALWHLFSEQEFVYVGDAGIIEPGGETRRMGIDVSVRYQFSEWLYGDVDVNYTKARSVGVPKGEDYVPLAPSFTSIGCVTAKGKNGFSGSLRYRWITDRPANETNTIRADGYFILDGIISYQWKRFEMMLSAENILNREWKEAQFDTESKLKMKRIPFQRSIIRPVHLFILKGESPSGSKQRTFL
;
A
#
# COMPACT_ATOMS: atom_id res chain seq x y z
N MET A 1 2.99 16.58 -18.93
CA MET A 1 1.82 17.12 -19.65
C MET A 1 0.66 16.16 -19.43
N ALA A 2 -0.52 16.65 -19.07
CA ALA A 2 -1.74 15.86 -18.95
C ALA A 2 -2.81 16.50 -19.83
N GLN A 3 -3.58 15.69 -20.56
CA GLN A 3 -4.64 16.12 -21.43
C GLN A 3 -5.87 15.25 -21.17
N ASP A 4 -6.97 15.90 -20.80
CA ASP A 4 -8.25 15.27 -20.58
C ASP A 4 -9.14 15.58 -21.79
N ILE A 5 -9.64 14.55 -22.46
CA ILE A 5 -10.52 14.63 -23.62
C ILE A 5 -11.85 14.00 -23.22
N GLU A 6 -12.84 14.84 -22.97
CA GLU A 6 -14.22 14.40 -22.81
C GLU A 6 -14.84 14.21 -24.20
N LEU A 7 -15.07 12.95 -24.58
CA LEU A 7 -15.63 12.61 -25.90
C LEU A 7 -17.17 12.64 -25.88
N SER A 8 -17.77 12.44 -24.70
CA SER A 8 -19.20 12.64 -24.44
C SER A 8 -19.47 12.75 -22.94
N SER A 9 -20.69 13.10 -22.54
CA SER A 9 -21.11 13.16 -21.13
C SER A 9 -21.00 11.81 -20.38
N HIS A 10 -20.88 10.70 -21.09
CA HIS A 10 -20.74 9.37 -20.51
C HIS A 10 -19.34 8.77 -20.72
N PHE A 11 -18.50 9.34 -21.59
CA PHE A 11 -17.22 8.76 -21.97
C PHE A 11 -16.09 9.78 -21.88
N ASN A 12 -15.10 9.46 -21.03
CA ASN A 12 -13.95 10.31 -20.77
C ASN A 12 -12.66 9.53 -21.02
N ILE A 13 -11.72 10.14 -21.74
CA ILE A 13 -10.35 9.64 -21.91
C ILE A 13 -9.40 10.71 -21.39
N SER A 14 -8.42 10.32 -20.58
CA SER A 14 -7.32 11.18 -20.17
C SER A 14 -5.99 10.50 -20.43
N GLY A 15 -5.05 11.26 -20.97
CA GLY A 15 -3.69 10.81 -21.25
C GLY A 15 -2.69 11.74 -20.58
N ALA A 16 -1.59 11.20 -20.06
CA ALA A 16 -0.50 12.04 -19.56
C ALA A 16 0.85 11.41 -19.82
N VAL A 17 1.85 12.27 -20.00
CA VAL A 17 3.25 11.88 -20.12
C VAL A 17 4.06 12.69 -19.12
N ARG A 18 4.91 11.99 -18.36
CA ARG A 18 5.88 12.57 -17.44
C ARG A 18 7.29 12.24 -17.90
N PHE A 19 8.19 13.22 -17.86
CA PHE A 19 9.61 13.04 -18.06
C PHE A 19 10.32 13.32 -16.73
N ASP A 20 11.21 12.42 -16.33
CA ASP A 20 12.02 12.56 -15.13
C ASP A 20 13.50 12.40 -15.48
N HIS A 21 14.36 13.22 -14.87
CA HIS A 21 15.82 13.15 -14.99
C HIS A 21 16.44 13.05 -13.59
N PHE A 22 17.14 11.95 -13.35
CA PHE A 22 17.79 11.64 -12.07
C PHE A 22 19.29 11.81 -12.16
N ARG A 23 19.88 12.25 -11.05
CA ARG A 23 21.32 12.24 -10.80
C ARG A 23 21.59 11.52 -9.49
N PHE A 24 22.43 10.50 -9.55
CA PHE A 24 22.79 9.63 -8.44
C PHE A 24 24.20 9.99 -7.98
N ALA A 25 24.36 10.23 -6.68
CA ALA A 25 25.65 10.48 -6.04
C ALA A 25 25.65 9.95 -4.60
N HIS A 26 26.73 9.29 -4.19
CA HIS A 26 26.90 8.78 -2.84
C HIS A 26 28.33 9.01 -2.39
N LYS A 27 28.50 9.45 -1.13
CA LYS A 27 29.80 9.59 -0.47
C LYS A 27 29.85 8.65 0.72
N ASN A 28 30.75 7.67 0.70
CA ASN A 28 30.96 6.76 1.82
C ASN A 28 31.96 7.36 2.81
N LEU A 29 31.50 7.71 4.01
CA LEU A 29 32.34 8.31 5.05
C LEU A 29 33.10 7.25 5.88
N LEU A 30 32.75 5.97 5.78
CA LEU A 30 33.34 4.89 6.59
C LEU A 30 34.62 4.32 5.98
N THR A 31 34.74 4.33 4.66
CA THR A 31 35.87 3.72 3.94
C THR A 31 36.94 4.73 3.53
N GLY A 32 36.73 6.02 3.79
CA GLY A 32 37.67 7.08 3.39
C GLY A 32 37.81 7.24 1.88
N GLU A 33 36.95 6.60 1.07
CA GLU A 33 37.06 6.66 -0.38
C GLU A 33 36.74 8.07 -0.90
N PRO A 34 37.63 8.66 -1.73
CA PRO A 34 37.45 10.02 -2.23
C PRO A 34 36.42 10.12 -3.36
N LEU A 35 35.95 8.99 -3.91
CA LEU A 35 35.28 8.99 -5.21
C LEU A 35 33.80 9.36 -5.11
N PHE A 36 33.51 10.62 -5.43
CA PHE A 36 32.21 11.01 -5.98
C PHE A 36 32.04 10.29 -7.32
N ARG A 37 31.26 9.20 -7.34
CA ARG A 37 30.72 8.67 -8.60
C ARG A 37 29.37 9.30 -8.83
N ASN A 38 29.17 9.84 -10.03
CA ASN A 38 27.88 10.33 -10.48
C ASN A 38 27.37 9.50 -11.65
N GLN A 39 26.08 9.21 -11.65
CA GLN A 39 25.39 8.68 -12.82
C GLN A 39 24.12 9.47 -13.02
N ALA A 40 23.70 9.59 -14.27
CA ALA A 40 22.44 10.24 -14.62
C ALA A 40 21.60 9.32 -15.50
N ARG A 41 20.30 9.33 -15.28
CA ARG A 41 19.35 8.52 -16.05
C ARG A 41 18.07 9.30 -16.22
N SER A 42 17.43 9.17 -17.37
CA SER A 42 16.15 9.80 -17.66
C SER A 42 15.12 8.74 -18.04
N ILE A 43 13.86 9.02 -17.76
CA ILE A 43 12.75 8.13 -18.08
C ILE A 43 11.51 8.91 -18.49
N ILE A 44 10.72 8.31 -19.39
CA ILE A 44 9.42 8.83 -19.79
C ILE A 44 8.35 7.82 -19.33
N SER A 45 7.34 8.34 -18.65
CA SER A 45 6.26 7.56 -18.03
C SER A 45 4.91 8.00 -18.60
N PRO A 46 4.41 7.35 -19.67
CA PRO A 46 3.06 7.58 -20.17
C PRO A 46 2.02 6.88 -19.30
N LYS A 47 0.82 7.46 -19.24
CA LYS A 47 -0.39 6.85 -18.67
C LYS A 47 -1.62 7.23 -19.48
N ILE A 48 -2.58 6.32 -19.52
CA ILE A 48 -3.91 6.51 -20.08
C ILE A 48 -4.96 6.03 -19.08
N ASN A 49 -6.05 6.79 -18.99
CA ASN A 49 -7.25 6.45 -18.23
C ASN A 49 -8.44 6.61 -19.17
N ILE A 50 -9.29 5.61 -19.22
CA ILE A 50 -10.52 5.59 -19.98
C ILE A 50 -11.64 5.30 -18.99
N SER A 51 -12.74 6.04 -19.05
CA SER A 51 -13.91 5.72 -18.24
C SER A 51 -15.21 5.89 -19.01
N PHE A 52 -16.13 4.98 -18.72
CA PHE A 52 -17.47 4.94 -19.25
C PHE A 52 -18.48 4.93 -18.10
N ASN A 53 -19.37 5.90 -18.08
CA ASN A 53 -20.36 6.13 -17.03
C ASN A 53 -21.76 5.95 -17.65
N PRO A 54 -22.27 4.72 -17.84
CA PRO A 54 -23.58 4.49 -18.47
C PRO A 54 -24.76 5.06 -17.66
N SER A 55 -24.55 5.37 -16.38
CA SER A 55 -25.52 6.05 -15.53
C SER A 55 -24.82 6.74 -14.35
N ALA A 56 -25.57 7.49 -13.53
CA ALA A 56 -25.05 8.06 -12.29
C ALA A 56 -24.64 7.01 -11.22
N PHE A 57 -25.04 5.75 -11.41
CA PHE A 57 -24.81 4.67 -10.44
C PHE A 57 -23.68 3.71 -10.84
N VAL A 58 -23.18 3.79 -12.08
CA VAL A 58 -22.20 2.84 -12.62
C VAL A 58 -21.11 3.61 -13.35
N LYS A 59 -19.86 3.37 -12.96
CA LYS A 59 -18.66 3.82 -13.68
C LYS A 59 -17.76 2.63 -13.93
N ILE A 60 -17.43 2.38 -15.20
CA ILE A 60 -16.43 1.41 -15.62
C ILE A 60 -15.18 2.20 -16.01
N TYR A 61 -14.00 1.74 -15.60
CA TYR A 61 -12.75 2.38 -15.95
C TYR A 61 -11.67 1.38 -16.35
N PHE A 62 -10.79 1.84 -17.23
CA PHE A 62 -9.57 1.16 -17.63
C PHE A 62 -8.40 2.12 -17.45
N ASN A 63 -7.39 1.71 -16.70
CA ASN A 63 -6.14 2.44 -16.53
C ASN A 63 -5.00 1.60 -17.08
N ASN A 64 -4.07 2.25 -17.75
CA ASN A 64 -2.80 1.63 -18.11
C ASN A 64 -1.69 2.68 -18.01
N GLY A 65 -0.51 2.27 -17.54
CA GLY A 65 0.61 3.18 -17.46
C GLY A 65 1.92 2.52 -17.09
N ILE A 66 2.97 3.31 -17.22
CA ILE A 66 4.33 2.94 -16.85
C ILE A 66 4.72 3.80 -15.64
N GLY A 67 5.11 3.14 -14.56
CA GLY A 67 5.87 3.72 -13.46
C GLY A 67 7.29 3.18 -13.46
N PHE A 68 8.07 3.57 -12.45
CA PHE A 68 9.42 3.06 -12.22
C PHE A 68 9.79 3.27 -10.76
N HIS A 69 10.82 2.59 -10.30
CA HIS A 69 11.52 2.93 -9.05
C HIS A 69 12.99 3.20 -9.36
N SER A 70 13.71 3.86 -8.46
CA SER A 70 15.16 4.02 -8.59
C SER A 70 15.87 3.00 -7.72
N ASN A 71 16.92 2.40 -8.27
CA ASN A 71 17.75 1.47 -7.52
C ASN A 71 18.58 2.17 -6.42
N ASP A 72 19.06 1.41 -5.43
CA ASP A 72 19.94 1.95 -4.38
C ASP A 72 21.18 2.58 -5.03
N THR A 73 21.42 3.86 -4.71
CA THR A 73 22.53 4.64 -5.27
C THR A 73 23.88 3.93 -5.12
N ARG A 74 24.12 3.18 -4.04
CA ARG A 74 25.38 2.46 -3.83
C ARG A 74 25.55 1.34 -4.84
N VAL A 75 24.47 0.60 -5.14
CA VAL A 75 24.47 -0.51 -6.12
C VAL A 75 24.62 0.05 -7.54
N ILE A 76 23.96 1.17 -7.84
CA ILE A 76 24.11 1.89 -9.11
C ILE A 76 25.58 2.31 -9.34
N LEU A 77 26.19 3.00 -8.37
CA LEU A 77 27.54 3.56 -8.51
C LEU A 77 28.64 2.49 -8.49
N ASN A 78 28.36 1.32 -7.95
CA ASN A 78 29.23 0.15 -8.01
C ASN A 78 29.02 -0.69 -9.29
N ASN A 79 28.15 -0.25 -10.21
CA ASN A 79 27.76 -0.95 -11.44
C ASN A 79 27.25 -2.38 -11.18
N SER A 80 26.61 -2.60 -10.03
CA SER A 80 26.06 -3.90 -9.64
C SER A 80 24.55 -4.00 -9.92
N ALA A 81 23.93 -2.91 -10.36
CA ALA A 81 22.53 -2.87 -10.79
C ALA A 81 22.47 -3.02 -12.31
N GLU A 82 21.67 -3.97 -12.80
CA GLU A 82 21.45 -4.17 -14.24
C GLU A 82 20.70 -3.00 -14.89
N ASP A 83 19.69 -2.46 -14.20
CA ASP A 83 19.00 -1.25 -14.59
C ASP A 83 19.02 -0.20 -13.47
N ILE A 84 18.90 1.10 -13.81
CA ILE A 84 18.97 2.20 -12.84
C ILE A 84 17.57 2.69 -12.45
N LEU A 85 16.66 2.65 -13.42
CA LEU A 85 15.26 3.04 -13.26
C LEU A 85 14.35 1.92 -13.79
N PRO A 86 14.31 0.74 -13.14
CA PRO A 86 13.46 -0.36 -13.61
C PRO A 86 12.01 0.05 -13.72
N LYS A 87 11.37 -0.29 -14.85
CA LYS A 87 9.98 0.06 -15.10
C LYS A 87 9.02 -0.90 -14.43
N VAL A 88 7.83 -0.36 -14.19
CA VAL A 88 6.68 -1.08 -13.69
C VAL A 88 5.50 -0.77 -14.61
N PHE A 89 5.00 -1.79 -15.31
CA PHE A 89 3.85 -1.69 -16.20
C PHE A 89 2.61 -2.10 -15.44
N SER A 90 1.63 -1.19 -15.31
CA SER A 90 0.39 -1.43 -14.57
C SER A 90 -0.81 -1.31 -15.48
N THR A 91 -1.79 -2.20 -15.28
CA THR A 91 -3.10 -2.17 -15.93
C THR A 91 -4.18 -2.46 -14.90
N ASP A 92 -5.24 -1.66 -14.90
CA ASP A 92 -6.40 -1.83 -14.02
C ASP A 92 -7.68 -1.77 -14.86
N LEU A 93 -8.58 -2.73 -14.67
CA LEU A 93 -9.94 -2.70 -15.20
C LEU A 93 -10.91 -2.80 -14.02
N GLY A 94 -11.69 -1.76 -13.77
CA GLY A 94 -12.54 -1.70 -12.60
C GLY A 94 -13.92 -1.10 -12.83
N VAL A 95 -14.77 -1.31 -11.83
CA VAL A 95 -16.15 -0.86 -11.79
C VAL A 95 -16.42 -0.22 -10.43
N ILE A 96 -17.05 0.95 -10.44
CA ILE A 96 -17.61 1.64 -9.28
C ILE A 96 -19.13 1.61 -9.41
N LEU A 97 -19.79 1.03 -8.42
CA LEU A 97 -21.24 0.86 -8.34
C LEU A 97 -21.80 1.61 -7.13
N LYS A 98 -22.95 2.25 -7.34
CA LYS A 98 -23.79 2.85 -6.30
C LYS A 98 -25.19 2.23 -6.34
N PRO A 99 -25.34 0.94 -5.97
CA PRO A 99 -26.60 0.20 -6.14
C PRO A 99 -27.74 0.76 -5.30
N ILE A 100 -27.42 1.39 -4.16
CA ILE A 100 -28.34 2.16 -3.31
C ILE A 100 -27.64 3.45 -2.86
N LYS A 101 -28.40 4.46 -2.42
CA LYS A 101 -27.89 5.80 -2.09
C LYS A 101 -26.72 5.82 -1.09
N ASN A 102 -26.68 4.84 -0.19
CA ASN A 102 -25.76 4.79 0.95
C ASN A 102 -24.61 3.80 0.77
N LEU A 103 -24.51 3.14 -0.38
CA LEU A 103 -23.53 2.07 -0.65
C LEU A 103 -22.68 2.43 -1.87
N ILE A 104 -21.36 2.39 -1.70
CA ILE A 104 -20.39 2.43 -2.79
C ILE A 104 -19.63 1.10 -2.78
N LEU A 105 -19.67 0.40 -3.90
CA LEU A 105 -18.86 -0.78 -4.18
C LEU A 105 -17.86 -0.43 -5.27
N LYS A 106 -16.57 -0.66 -5.04
CA LYS A 106 -15.53 -0.57 -6.06
C LYS A 106 -14.89 -1.94 -6.20
N THR A 107 -14.66 -2.35 -7.44
CA THR A 107 -13.98 -3.60 -7.74
C THR A 107 -13.01 -3.39 -8.90
N ALA A 108 -11.85 -4.01 -8.86
CA ALA A 108 -10.86 -3.91 -9.93
C ALA A 108 -10.12 -5.22 -10.13
N LEU A 109 -9.96 -5.61 -11.39
CA LEU A 109 -8.93 -6.56 -11.81
C LEU A 109 -7.69 -5.76 -12.16
N TRP A 110 -6.53 -6.17 -11.65
CA TRP A 110 -5.29 -5.46 -11.90
C TRP A 110 -4.15 -6.41 -12.24
N HIS A 111 -3.20 -5.89 -13.00
CA HIS A 111 -1.99 -6.57 -13.42
C HIS A 111 -0.82 -5.60 -13.35
N LEU A 112 0.29 -6.07 -12.79
CA LEU A 112 1.52 -5.32 -12.62
C LEU A 112 2.70 -6.22 -13.04
N PHE A 113 3.53 -5.72 -13.95
CA PHE A 113 4.80 -6.34 -14.32
C PHE A 113 5.93 -5.39 -13.93
N SER A 114 6.86 -5.85 -13.10
CA SER A 114 8.07 -5.11 -12.71
C SER A 114 9.27 -5.74 -13.38
N GLU A 115 10.09 -4.91 -14.03
CA GLU A 115 11.35 -5.34 -14.66
C GLU A 115 12.38 -5.81 -13.62
N GLN A 116 12.30 -5.33 -12.38
CA GLN A 116 13.24 -5.70 -11.33
C GLN A 116 12.65 -5.46 -9.94
N GLU A 117 12.67 -6.50 -9.11
CA GLU A 117 12.43 -6.40 -7.68
C GLU A 117 13.72 -6.22 -6.88
N PHE A 118 13.58 -5.94 -5.60
CA PHE A 118 14.68 -5.94 -4.66
C PHE A 118 14.43 -6.92 -3.52
N VAL A 119 15.49 -7.62 -3.13
CA VAL A 119 15.49 -8.48 -1.96
C VAL A 119 16.40 -7.85 -0.91
N TYR A 120 15.88 -7.69 0.30
CA TYR A 120 16.67 -7.23 1.43
C TYR A 120 17.34 -8.44 2.11
N VAL A 121 18.67 -8.43 2.14
CA VAL A 121 19.47 -9.46 2.81
C VAL A 121 19.74 -8.99 4.24
N GLY A 122 18.96 -9.50 5.20
CA GLY A 122 18.98 -9.05 6.59
C GLY A 122 20.34 -9.18 7.28
N ASP A 123 21.06 -10.28 7.06
CA ASP A 123 22.35 -10.54 7.71
C ASP A 123 23.46 -9.60 7.21
N ALA A 124 23.44 -9.26 5.93
CA ALA A 124 24.43 -8.37 5.32
C ALA A 124 23.99 -6.88 5.39
N GLY A 125 22.72 -6.60 5.67
CA GLY A 125 22.16 -5.26 5.67
C GLY A 125 22.19 -4.59 4.30
N ILE A 126 22.22 -5.39 3.23
CA ILE A 126 22.29 -4.93 1.84
C ILE A 126 21.00 -5.26 1.10
N ILE A 127 20.81 -4.57 -0.02
CA ILE A 127 19.73 -4.82 -0.97
C ILE A 127 20.37 -5.41 -2.22
N GLU A 128 19.82 -6.53 -2.69
CA GLU A 128 20.28 -7.22 -3.89
C GLU A 128 19.21 -7.13 -4.99
N PRO A 129 19.63 -6.85 -6.25
CA PRO A 129 18.71 -6.85 -7.38
C PRO A 129 18.10 -8.25 -7.55
N GLY A 130 16.78 -8.32 -7.49
CA GLY A 130 16.02 -9.50 -7.87
C GLY A 130 15.73 -9.53 -9.37
N GLY A 131 15.01 -10.57 -9.79
CA GLY A 131 14.53 -10.68 -11.17
C GLY A 131 13.23 -9.91 -11.41
N GLU A 132 12.71 -10.08 -12.62
CA GLU A 132 11.38 -9.61 -13.02
C GLU A 132 10.27 -10.27 -12.20
N THR A 133 9.21 -9.53 -11.89
CA THR A 133 8.01 -10.12 -11.29
C THR A 133 6.72 -9.69 -11.97
N ARG A 134 5.74 -10.58 -11.85
CA ARG A 134 4.36 -10.35 -12.28
C ARG A 134 3.43 -10.53 -11.10
N ARG A 135 2.65 -9.49 -10.80
CA ARG A 135 1.60 -9.50 -9.80
C ARG A 135 0.27 -9.24 -10.49
N MET A 136 -0.75 -10.01 -10.13
CA MET A 136 -2.10 -9.79 -10.62
C MET A 136 -3.10 -10.11 -9.53
N GLY A 137 -4.23 -9.44 -9.53
CA GLY A 137 -5.16 -9.57 -8.43
C GLY A 137 -6.52 -8.96 -8.66
N ILE A 138 -7.31 -9.05 -7.58
CA ILE A 138 -8.65 -8.50 -7.49
C ILE A 138 -8.73 -7.66 -6.23
N ASP A 139 -9.21 -6.44 -6.39
CA ASP A 139 -9.51 -5.53 -5.28
C ASP A 139 -11.02 -5.35 -5.17
N VAL A 140 -11.50 -5.34 -3.92
CA VAL A 140 -12.89 -5.05 -3.58
C VAL A 140 -12.92 -4.07 -2.42
N SER A 141 -13.56 -2.91 -2.64
CA SER A 141 -13.79 -1.89 -1.63
C SER A 141 -15.27 -1.65 -1.44
N VAL A 142 -15.74 -1.76 -0.20
CA VAL A 142 -17.12 -1.46 0.19
C VAL A 142 -17.11 -0.28 1.15
N ARG A 143 -18.03 0.66 0.93
CA ARG A 143 -18.28 1.80 1.82
C ARG A 143 -19.79 1.88 2.02
N TYR A 144 -20.28 1.74 3.26
CA TYR A 144 -21.70 1.66 3.53
C TYR A 144 -22.12 2.47 4.75
N GLN A 145 -23.09 3.37 4.55
CA GLN A 145 -23.77 4.11 5.62
C GLN A 145 -25.03 3.35 6.03
N PHE A 146 -24.92 2.50 7.06
CA PHE A 146 -26.01 1.67 7.58
C PHE A 146 -27.17 2.50 8.13
N SER A 147 -26.86 3.60 8.82
CA SER A 147 -27.83 4.57 9.36
C SER A 147 -27.13 5.91 9.60
N GLU A 148 -27.83 6.97 10.01
CA GLU A 148 -27.20 8.28 10.29
C GLU A 148 -26.07 8.24 11.33
N TRP A 149 -26.09 7.23 12.22
CA TRP A 149 -25.10 7.08 13.29
C TRP A 149 -24.10 5.95 13.04
N LEU A 150 -24.29 5.10 12.04
CA LEU A 150 -23.43 3.91 11.82
C LEU A 150 -22.93 3.84 10.39
N TYR A 151 -21.61 3.81 10.26
CA TYR A 151 -20.88 3.71 9.00
C TYR A 151 -19.90 2.53 9.07
N GLY A 152 -19.69 1.84 7.96
CA GLY A 152 -18.62 0.85 7.86
C GLY A 152 -18.00 0.79 6.48
N ASP A 153 -16.74 0.37 6.47
CA ASP A 153 -15.95 0.16 5.28
C ASP A 153 -15.08 -1.07 5.38
N VAL A 154 -14.84 -1.70 4.23
CA VAL A 154 -13.91 -2.80 4.10
C VAL A 154 -13.22 -2.71 2.75
N ASP A 155 -11.92 -3.00 2.75
CA ASP A 155 -11.12 -3.26 1.58
C ASP A 155 -10.57 -4.68 1.66
N VAL A 156 -10.62 -5.40 0.55
CA VAL A 156 -10.15 -6.77 0.38
C VAL A 156 -9.30 -6.83 -0.88
N ASN A 157 -8.10 -7.38 -0.77
CA ASN A 157 -7.19 -7.59 -1.88
C ASN A 157 -6.82 -9.07 -1.94
N TYR A 158 -6.93 -9.65 -3.12
CA TYR A 158 -6.38 -10.96 -3.44
C TYR A 158 -5.31 -10.80 -4.51
N THR A 159 -4.11 -11.30 -4.23
CA THR A 159 -2.94 -11.14 -5.07
C THR A 159 -2.30 -12.49 -5.41
N LYS A 160 -1.95 -12.67 -6.67
CA LYS A 160 -1.01 -13.70 -7.13
C LYS A 160 0.24 -13.02 -7.65
N ALA A 161 1.31 -13.08 -6.85
CA ALA A 161 2.63 -12.57 -7.20
C ALA A 161 3.58 -13.73 -7.58
N ARG A 162 4.27 -13.62 -8.72
CA ARG A 162 5.26 -14.61 -9.18
C ARG A 162 6.46 -13.94 -9.83
N SER A 163 7.63 -14.52 -9.62
CA SER A 163 8.85 -14.21 -10.38
C SER A 163 8.71 -14.73 -11.81
N VAL A 164 9.25 -13.99 -12.77
CA VAL A 164 9.19 -14.33 -14.21
C VAL A 164 10.48 -15.02 -14.63
N GLY A 165 10.40 -15.99 -15.53
CA GLY A 165 11.56 -16.76 -15.99
C GLY A 165 12.08 -17.82 -15.02
N VAL A 166 11.43 -18.00 -13.86
CA VAL A 166 11.81 -18.96 -12.82
C VAL A 166 10.95 -20.24 -12.91
N PRO A 167 11.49 -21.43 -12.65
CA PRO A 167 10.72 -22.67 -12.64
C PRO A 167 9.50 -22.62 -11.71
N LYS A 168 8.40 -23.26 -12.14
CA LYS A 168 7.18 -23.34 -11.34
C LYS A 168 7.44 -24.02 -10.00
N GLY A 169 7.02 -23.37 -8.92
CA GLY A 169 7.25 -23.87 -7.56
C GLY A 169 8.46 -23.23 -6.88
N GLU A 170 9.32 -22.57 -7.66
CA GLU A 170 10.43 -21.73 -7.21
C GLU A 170 10.18 -20.25 -7.57
N ASP A 171 8.99 -19.95 -8.09
CA ASP A 171 8.61 -18.66 -8.64
C ASP A 171 7.81 -17.80 -7.66
N TYR A 172 7.77 -18.13 -6.36
CA TYR A 172 7.10 -17.29 -5.38
C TYR A 172 7.87 -16.00 -5.13
N VAL A 173 7.14 -14.89 -4.95
CA VAL A 173 7.74 -13.64 -4.48
C VAL A 173 7.70 -13.66 -2.95
N PRO A 174 8.85 -13.69 -2.25
CA PRO A 174 8.88 -13.68 -0.80
C PRO A 174 8.10 -12.50 -0.21
N LEU A 175 7.41 -12.77 0.89
CA LEU A 175 6.64 -11.82 1.69
C LEU A 175 5.49 -11.11 0.96
N ALA A 176 5.22 -11.43 -0.31
CA ALA A 176 4.06 -10.94 -1.04
C ALA A 176 2.78 -11.60 -0.48
N PRO A 177 1.89 -10.86 0.19
CA PRO A 177 0.67 -11.45 0.73
C PRO A 177 -0.26 -11.90 -0.39
N SER A 178 -0.84 -13.09 -0.27
CA SER A 178 -1.86 -13.55 -1.21
C SER A 178 -3.24 -12.96 -0.93
N PHE A 179 -3.50 -12.60 0.32
CA PHE A 179 -4.75 -11.99 0.74
C PHE A 179 -4.51 -10.99 1.87
N THR A 180 -5.08 -9.79 1.73
CA THR A 180 -5.14 -8.79 2.79
C THR A 180 -6.54 -8.20 2.90
N SER A 181 -6.90 -7.75 4.10
CA SER A 181 -8.11 -6.98 4.31
C SER A 181 -7.93 -5.96 5.42
N ILE A 182 -8.50 -4.78 5.21
CA ILE A 182 -8.66 -3.78 6.25
C ILE A 182 -10.13 -3.39 6.30
N GLY A 183 -10.61 -3.02 7.47
CA GLY A 183 -11.98 -2.52 7.58
C GLY A 183 -12.17 -1.74 8.86
N CYS A 184 -13.25 -0.97 8.89
CA CYS A 184 -13.61 -0.15 10.02
C CYS A 184 -15.13 -0.08 10.16
N VAL A 185 -15.59 -0.02 11.40
CA VAL A 185 -16.95 0.35 11.75
C VAL A 185 -16.87 1.57 12.65
N THR A 186 -17.60 2.63 12.31
CA THR A 186 -17.65 3.88 13.05
C THR A 186 -19.07 4.18 13.48
N ALA A 187 -19.26 4.42 14.77
CA ALA A 187 -20.52 4.84 15.37
C ALA A 187 -20.44 6.29 15.87
N LYS A 188 -21.45 7.10 15.57
CA LYS A 188 -21.64 8.48 16.07
C LYS A 188 -22.89 8.54 16.94
N GLY A 189 -22.72 8.38 18.25
CA GLY A 189 -23.81 8.39 19.22
C GLY A 189 -24.44 9.78 19.40
N LYS A 190 -25.65 9.82 19.99
CA LYS A 190 -26.48 11.03 20.08
C LYS A 190 -26.08 12.04 21.17
N ASN A 191 -25.06 11.77 21.98
CA ASN A 191 -24.67 12.61 23.12
C ASN A 191 -23.19 13.03 23.08
N GLY A 192 -22.64 13.28 21.89
CA GLY A 192 -21.23 13.65 21.72
C GLY A 192 -20.25 12.48 21.75
N PHE A 193 -20.70 11.26 22.08
CA PHE A 193 -19.89 10.05 21.94
C PHE A 193 -19.75 9.62 20.49
N SER A 194 -18.55 9.27 20.08
CA SER A 194 -18.29 8.52 18.85
C SER A 194 -17.25 7.45 19.13
N GLY A 195 -17.19 6.45 18.26
CA GLY A 195 -16.17 5.43 18.37
C GLY A 195 -15.99 4.69 17.06
N SER A 196 -14.82 4.09 16.92
CA SER A 196 -14.47 3.30 15.76
C SER A 196 -13.68 2.07 16.16
N LEU A 197 -13.94 0.97 15.48
CA LEU A 197 -13.14 -0.24 15.53
C LEU A 197 -12.57 -0.47 14.15
N ARG A 198 -11.25 -0.59 14.06
CA ARG A 198 -10.53 -0.83 12.81
C ARG A 198 -9.77 -2.14 12.92
N TYR A 199 -9.84 -2.97 11.88
CA TYR A 199 -9.01 -4.16 11.80
C TYR A 199 -8.04 -4.12 10.63
N ARG A 200 -6.96 -4.91 10.77
CA ARG A 200 -5.99 -5.23 9.73
C ARG A 200 -5.74 -6.73 9.73
N TRP A 201 -5.93 -7.36 8.57
CA TRP A 201 -5.73 -8.78 8.36
C TRP A 201 -4.76 -9.03 7.20
N ILE A 202 -3.73 -9.83 7.48
CA ILE A 202 -2.79 -10.34 6.47
C ILE A 202 -2.71 -11.85 6.67
N THR A 203 -2.77 -12.61 5.58
CA THR A 203 -2.66 -14.07 5.59
C THR A 203 -1.21 -14.55 5.55
N ASP A 204 -1.01 -15.82 5.90
CA ASP A 204 0.28 -16.49 5.74
C ASP A 204 0.75 -16.40 4.29
N ARG A 205 2.04 -16.14 4.11
CA ARG A 205 2.64 -15.88 2.79
C ARG A 205 4.00 -16.52 2.67
N PRO A 206 4.51 -16.78 1.46
CA PRO A 206 5.85 -17.34 1.29
C PRO A 206 6.88 -16.48 2.01
N ALA A 207 7.79 -17.09 2.76
CA ALA A 207 8.97 -16.41 3.29
C ALA A 207 10.17 -16.51 2.33
N ASN A 208 10.12 -17.45 1.39
CA ASN A 208 11.11 -17.70 0.35
C ASN A 208 10.46 -18.06 -0.99
N GLU A 209 11.28 -18.18 -2.02
CA GLU A 209 10.92 -18.38 -3.43
C GLU A 209 10.31 -19.76 -3.69
N THR A 210 10.60 -20.74 -2.82
CA THR A 210 10.07 -22.11 -2.90
C THR A 210 8.79 -22.32 -2.09
N ASN A 211 8.39 -21.34 -1.29
CA ASN A 211 7.29 -21.42 -0.34
C ASN A 211 7.40 -22.61 0.64
N THR A 212 8.62 -23.07 0.91
CA THR A 212 8.91 -24.12 1.90
C THR A 212 8.86 -23.59 3.33
N ILE A 213 9.14 -22.30 3.49
CA ILE A 213 8.98 -21.55 4.74
C ILE A 213 7.93 -20.47 4.48
N ARG A 214 7.02 -20.27 5.43
CA ARG A 214 5.96 -19.27 5.35
C ARG A 214 6.09 -18.28 6.50
N ALA A 215 5.87 -17.01 6.20
CA ALA A 215 5.70 -15.95 7.18
C ALA A 215 4.27 -15.98 7.73
N ASP A 216 4.15 -15.94 9.05
CA ASP A 216 2.86 -16.03 9.73
C ASP A 216 2.00 -14.80 9.42
N GLY A 217 0.73 -15.02 9.12
CA GLY A 217 -0.30 -13.99 9.03
C GLY A 217 -0.74 -13.51 10.41
N TYR A 218 -1.50 -12.42 10.43
CA TYR A 218 -2.04 -11.85 11.66
C TYR A 218 -3.30 -11.04 11.43
N PHE A 219 -4.09 -10.92 12.50
CA PHE A 219 -5.25 -10.05 12.60
C PHE A 219 -5.06 -9.12 13.80
N ILE A 220 -5.09 -7.81 13.57
CA ILE A 220 -4.98 -6.78 14.59
C ILE A 220 -6.28 -5.97 14.61
N LEU A 221 -6.75 -5.63 15.80
CA LEU A 221 -7.95 -4.83 16.02
C LEU A 221 -7.59 -3.66 16.93
N ASP A 222 -7.85 -2.46 16.45
CA ASP A 222 -7.64 -1.20 17.14
C ASP A 222 -8.98 -0.52 17.37
N GLY A 223 -9.05 0.32 18.39
CA GLY A 223 -10.28 1.02 18.74
C GLY A 223 -10.01 2.44 19.21
N ILE A 224 -10.94 3.32 18.88
CA ILE A 224 -10.95 4.71 19.31
C ILE A 224 -12.34 5.01 19.87
N ILE A 225 -12.38 5.72 20.98
CA ILE A 225 -13.59 6.31 21.54
C ILE A 225 -13.33 7.81 21.71
N SER A 226 -14.23 8.63 21.20
CA SER A 226 -14.19 10.08 21.41
C SER A 226 -15.46 10.56 22.11
N TYR A 227 -15.34 11.66 22.85
CA TYR A 227 -16.44 12.37 23.47
C TYR A 227 -16.30 13.88 23.25
N GLN A 228 -17.29 14.46 22.57
CA GLN A 228 -17.41 15.89 22.36
C GLN A 228 -18.15 16.54 23.55
N TRP A 229 -17.44 17.41 24.27
CA TRP A 229 -17.98 18.26 25.32
C TRP A 229 -17.86 19.74 24.96
N LYS A 230 -18.97 20.35 24.51
CA LYS A 230 -19.02 21.74 24.01
C LYS A 230 -18.01 21.95 22.87
N ARG A 231 -16.90 22.66 23.14
CA ARG A 231 -15.82 22.98 22.20
C ARG A 231 -14.59 22.08 22.36
N PHE A 232 -14.68 21.07 23.21
CA PHE A 232 -13.58 20.19 23.56
C PHE A 232 -13.90 18.77 23.12
N GLU A 233 -12.93 18.11 22.50
CA GLU A 233 -13.00 16.68 22.18
C GLU A 233 -11.98 15.94 23.06
N MET A 234 -12.42 14.86 23.70
CA MET A 234 -11.56 13.93 24.42
C MET A 234 -11.56 12.61 23.67
N MET A 235 -10.37 12.06 23.41
CA MET A 235 -10.22 10.83 22.64
C MET A 235 -9.34 9.83 23.41
N LEU A 236 -9.78 8.59 23.45
CA LEU A 236 -9.03 7.44 23.95
C LEU A 236 -8.81 6.48 22.77
N SER A 237 -7.55 6.15 22.48
CA SER A 237 -7.21 5.10 21.53
C SER A 237 -6.55 3.92 22.22
N ALA A 238 -6.89 2.72 21.77
CA ALA A 238 -6.27 1.47 22.18
C ALA A 238 -5.91 0.66 20.93
N GLU A 239 -4.64 0.34 20.80
CA GLU A 239 -4.13 -0.51 19.71
C GLU A 239 -4.04 -1.96 20.17
N ASN A 240 -4.21 -2.90 19.25
CA ASN A 240 -4.15 -4.34 19.49
C ASN A 240 -5.01 -4.76 20.71
N ILE A 241 -6.29 -4.40 20.68
CA ILE A 241 -7.26 -4.64 21.77
C ILE A 241 -7.39 -6.13 22.10
N LEU A 242 -7.15 -7.00 21.10
CA LEU A 242 -7.17 -8.46 21.27
C LEU A 242 -5.89 -9.01 21.91
N ASN A 243 -4.91 -8.14 22.23
CA ASN A 243 -3.61 -8.50 22.78
C ASN A 243 -2.95 -9.63 22.00
N ARG A 244 -3.02 -9.56 20.66
CA ARG A 244 -2.42 -10.54 19.76
C ARG A 244 -0.91 -10.35 19.78
N GLU A 245 -0.17 -11.44 19.89
CA GLU A 245 1.26 -11.44 19.54
C GLU A 245 1.40 -11.67 18.03
N TRP A 246 2.19 -10.85 17.35
CA TRP A 246 2.44 -11.01 15.92
C TRP A 246 3.85 -10.58 15.53
N LYS A 247 4.22 -10.88 14.29
CA LYS A 247 5.50 -10.56 13.69
C LYS A 247 5.29 -9.59 12.53
N GLU A 248 5.64 -8.31 12.72
CA GLU A 248 5.48 -7.27 11.69
C GLU A 248 6.48 -7.48 10.55
N ALA A 249 7.75 -7.79 10.86
CA ALA A 249 8.79 -8.11 9.90
C ALA A 249 9.24 -9.57 10.07
N GLN A 250 9.33 -10.30 8.96
CA GLN A 250 9.71 -11.71 8.90
C GLN A 250 10.56 -11.89 7.66
N PHE A 251 11.76 -12.44 7.79
CA PHE A 251 12.65 -12.72 6.68
C PHE A 251 13.22 -14.12 6.83
N ASP A 252 13.31 -14.85 5.73
CA ASP A 252 14.05 -16.10 5.67
C ASP A 252 15.49 -15.78 5.28
N THR A 253 16.42 -15.94 6.22
CA THR A 253 17.83 -15.63 6.00
C THR A 253 18.68 -16.81 6.44
N GLU A 254 19.58 -17.25 5.57
CA GLU A 254 20.60 -18.24 5.93
C GLU A 254 21.74 -17.57 6.72
N SER A 255 21.87 -17.93 7.99
CA SER A 255 22.96 -17.41 8.84
C SER A 255 24.05 -18.46 9.08
N LYS A 256 25.32 -18.04 8.98
CA LYS A 256 26.50 -18.90 9.24
C LYS A 256 26.97 -18.88 10.70
N LEU A 257 26.29 -18.14 11.58
CA LEU A 257 26.59 -18.14 13.01
C LEU A 257 26.22 -19.50 13.63
N LYS A 258 27.17 -20.13 14.32
CA LYS A 258 26.97 -21.33 15.16
C LYS A 258 26.16 -20.96 16.43
N MET A 259 24.94 -20.47 16.27
CA MET A 259 23.97 -20.31 17.35
C MET A 259 22.58 -20.58 16.80
N LYS A 260 21.77 -21.31 17.58
CA LYS A 260 20.36 -21.64 17.30
C LYS A 260 19.64 -20.48 16.60
N ARG A 261 19.03 -20.77 15.44
CA ARG A 261 18.17 -19.87 14.62
C ARG A 261 17.40 -18.84 15.45
N ILE A 262 17.94 -17.64 15.67
CA ILE A 262 17.16 -16.43 15.99
C ILE A 262 17.94 -15.21 15.49
N PRO A 263 17.36 -14.43 14.56
CA PRO A 263 17.00 -13.06 14.92
C PRO A 263 15.55 -12.78 14.52
N PHE A 264 14.73 -12.37 15.48
CA PHE A 264 13.36 -11.93 15.23
C PHE A 264 13.16 -10.56 15.88
N GLN A 265 12.81 -9.55 15.10
CA GLN A 265 12.37 -8.27 15.64
C GLN A 265 10.91 -8.43 16.10
N ARG A 266 10.74 -8.72 17.39
CA ARG A 266 9.44 -8.84 18.05
C ARG A 266 8.94 -7.43 18.38
N SER A 267 8.09 -6.88 17.54
CA SER A 267 7.42 -5.60 17.81
C SER A 267 6.25 -5.84 18.77
N ILE A 268 6.44 -5.58 20.07
CA ILE A 268 5.33 -5.39 21.01
C ILE A 268 5.06 -3.89 21.06
N ILE A 269 4.17 -3.41 20.21
CA ILE A 269 3.72 -2.02 20.26
C ILE A 269 2.50 -1.99 21.19
N ARG A 270 2.63 -1.34 22.36
CA ARG A 270 1.53 -1.08 23.31
C ARG A 270 1.37 0.41 23.58
N PRO A 271 0.80 1.19 22.66
CA PRO A 271 0.52 2.58 22.92
C PRO A 271 -0.94 2.71 23.34
N VAL A 272 -1.16 3.03 24.61
CA VAL A 272 -2.37 3.76 25.00
C VAL A 272 -1.97 5.22 24.99
N HIS A 273 -2.41 5.94 23.96
CA HIS A 273 -2.17 7.37 23.88
C HIS A 273 -3.40 8.12 24.37
N LEU A 274 -3.22 8.95 25.40
CA LEU A 274 -4.17 9.97 25.78
C LEU A 274 -3.74 11.28 25.12
N PHE A 275 -4.46 11.72 24.09
CA PHE A 275 -4.27 13.05 23.50
C PHE A 275 -5.36 14.01 24.01
N ILE A 276 -4.97 15.24 24.37
CA ILE A 276 -5.86 16.25 24.95
C ILE A 276 -5.83 17.56 24.13
N LEU A 277 -7.05 18.03 23.80
CA LEU A 277 -7.54 19.37 23.44
C LEU A 277 -7.13 20.01 22.09
N LYS A 278 -8.04 19.91 21.10
CA LYS A 278 -8.19 20.91 20.04
C LYS A 278 -9.35 21.84 20.42
N GLY A 279 -9.06 23.10 20.75
CA GLY A 279 -10.07 24.13 20.94
C GLY A 279 -10.29 24.89 19.64
N GLU A 280 -11.43 24.70 18.97
CA GLU A 280 -11.82 25.56 17.85
C GLU A 280 -12.61 26.77 18.37
N SER A 281 -12.14 27.97 18.00
CA SER A 281 -12.81 29.25 18.26
C SER A 281 -14.04 29.37 17.36
N PRO A 282 -15.18 29.91 17.85
CA PRO A 282 -16.35 30.12 17.03
C PRO A 282 -16.15 31.37 16.15
N SER A 283 -15.49 31.22 15.00
CA SER A 283 -15.67 32.16 13.89
C SER A 283 -16.39 31.43 12.75
N GLY A 284 -17.67 31.78 12.56
CA GLY A 284 -18.56 31.13 11.63
C GLY A 284 -18.04 31.13 10.20
N SER A 285 -18.03 29.95 9.60
CA SER A 285 -18.50 29.79 8.23
C SER A 285 -19.14 28.40 8.12
N LYS A 286 -20.41 28.37 7.71
CA LYS A 286 -21.09 27.13 7.32
C LYS A 286 -20.39 26.59 6.08
N GLN A 287 -19.41 25.70 6.23
CA GLN A 287 -19.07 24.81 5.12
C GLN A 287 -20.04 23.64 5.13
N ARG A 288 -20.98 23.68 4.18
CA ARG A 288 -21.81 22.54 3.80
C ARG A 288 -20.88 21.43 3.32
N THR A 289 -20.70 20.39 4.11
CA THR A 289 -20.18 19.12 3.62
C THR A 289 -21.28 18.48 2.78
N PHE A 290 -21.10 18.48 1.46
CA PHE A 290 -21.91 17.65 0.59
C PHE A 290 -21.51 16.19 0.83
N LEU A 291 -22.49 15.37 1.20
CA LEU A 291 -22.44 13.91 1.20
C LEU A 291 -22.35 13.39 -0.25
#